data_AF-A0A2I0LSG5-F1
#
_entry.id   AF-A0A2I0LSG5-F1
#
_cell.length_a   1.000
_cell.length_b   1.000
_cell.length_c   1.000
_cell.angle_alpha   90.00
_cell.angle_beta   90.00
_cell.angle_gamma   90.00
#
_symmetry.space_group_name_H-M   'P 1'
#
loop_
_entity.id
_entity.type
_entity.pdbx_description
1 polymer ?
#
loop_
_entity_poly.entity_id
_entity_poly.type
_entity_poly.pdbx_seq_one_letter_code
_entity_poly.pdbx_strand_id
1 'polypeptide(L)'
;MLDPSANLLFAQRMESKDLIAEPATERTRVFSNPGSGEGGCGCPRRPRAAGDMRSPSAPPILLLLILHLAAGVSAVPSYVVTSPAVIYHPHTAMLWVHLSGLHEPVHVTVQLQRADKSHNITLLERKVQEPHLYLDIDFPAPAPTTDKEEIVDLHVSIQGDSMDVSKKKKVMLRALKPGIFIQTDKAVYKPGQQVKFRIVSLDKDFAPSNKKLPLVFLKVSLGDGGRLLGTVCL
;
A
#
# COMPACT_ATOMS: atom_id res chain seq x y z
N MET A 1 -1.95 -17.83 -17.71
CA MET A 1 -0.69 -17.41 -17.07
C MET A 1 -0.92 -15.98 -16.61
N LEU A 2 -1.40 -15.79 -15.37
CA LEU A 2 -1.55 -14.46 -14.80
C LEU A 2 -0.27 -14.15 -14.03
N ASP A 3 0.33 -13.02 -14.38
CA ASP A 3 1.54 -12.47 -13.78
C ASP A 3 1.28 -12.17 -12.28
N PRO A 4 2.06 -12.73 -11.34
CA PRO A 4 1.93 -12.43 -9.90
C PRO A 4 2.15 -10.94 -9.58
N SER A 5 2.63 -10.14 -10.53
CA SER A 5 2.79 -8.69 -10.42
C SER A 5 1.46 -7.91 -10.48
N ALA A 6 0.35 -8.53 -10.91
CA ALA A 6 -0.94 -7.85 -11.05
C ALA A 6 -1.62 -7.50 -9.71
N ASN A 7 -1.24 -8.14 -8.60
CA ASN A 7 -1.76 -7.80 -7.27
C ASN A 7 -1.22 -6.47 -6.74
N LEU A 8 -0.10 -5.97 -7.28
CA LEU A 8 0.48 -4.70 -6.83
C LEU A 8 -0.29 -3.48 -7.37
N LEU A 9 -1.00 -3.62 -8.49
CA LEU A 9 -1.75 -2.52 -9.12
C LEU A 9 -3.02 -2.12 -8.34
N PHE A 10 -3.49 -2.98 -7.44
CA PHE A 10 -4.67 -2.74 -6.61
C PHE A 10 -4.33 -2.73 -5.12
N ALA A 11 -3.10 -2.40 -4.75
CA ALA A 11 -2.74 -2.21 -3.35
C ALA A 11 -3.09 -0.79 -2.88
N GLN A 12 -3.75 -0.69 -1.74
CA GLN A 12 -3.89 0.55 -1.01
C GLN A 12 -2.67 0.77 -0.13
N ARG A 13 -1.93 1.83 -0.44
CA ARG A 13 -0.81 2.33 0.37
C ARG A 13 -1.26 3.49 1.25
N MET A 14 -0.78 3.54 2.48
CA MET A 14 -0.91 4.65 3.43
C MET A 14 0.51 4.99 3.93
N GLU A 15 0.94 6.23 3.81
CA GLU A 15 2.32 6.64 4.12
C GLU A 15 2.39 8.04 4.76
N SER A 16 3.50 8.30 5.44
CA SER A 16 3.84 9.57 6.09
C SER A 16 3.84 10.82 5.19
N LYS A 17 3.89 10.72 3.85
CA LYS A 17 3.89 11.90 2.95
C LYS A 17 2.52 12.55 2.78
N ASP A 18 1.43 11.89 3.18
CA ASP A 18 0.07 12.43 3.16
C ASP A 18 -0.20 13.40 4.33
N LEU A 19 0.86 14.01 4.89
CA LEU A 19 0.85 14.88 6.08
C LEU A 19 1.12 16.36 5.76
N ILE A 20 1.37 16.75 4.50
CA ILE A 20 1.62 18.16 4.18
C ILE A 20 0.28 18.84 3.85
N ALA A 21 -0.37 19.39 4.87
CA ALA A 21 -1.12 20.62 4.69
C ALA A 21 -0.10 21.77 4.60
N GLU A 22 -0.17 22.55 3.52
CA GLU A 22 0.59 23.78 3.32
C GLU A 22 0.53 24.68 4.58
N PRO A 23 1.66 25.03 5.22
CA PRO A 23 1.65 26.13 6.16
C PRO A 23 1.55 27.44 5.39
N ALA A 24 0.52 28.22 5.70
CA ALA A 24 0.31 29.59 5.23
C ALA A 24 1.61 30.39 5.36
N THR A 25 2.11 30.88 4.22
CA THR A 25 3.27 31.77 4.16
C THR A 25 2.91 33.10 4.81
N GLU A 26 3.31 33.27 6.07
CA GLU A 26 3.35 34.57 6.72
C GLU A 26 4.55 35.35 6.16
N ARG A 27 4.23 36.36 5.35
CA ARG A 27 5.18 37.21 4.63
C ARG A 27 5.71 38.30 5.59
N THR A 28 6.72 37.99 6.39
CA THR A 28 7.48 39.02 7.10
C THR A 28 8.40 39.72 6.10
N ARG A 29 8.00 40.93 5.67
CA ARG A 29 8.86 41.87 4.96
C ARG A 29 9.87 42.45 5.96
N VAL A 30 11.15 42.10 5.84
CA VAL A 30 12.25 42.90 6.38
C VAL A 30 12.86 43.69 5.22
N PHE A 31 12.77 45.01 5.36
CA PHE A 31 13.29 46.00 4.44
C PHE A 31 14.79 46.18 4.71
N SER A 32 15.64 45.84 3.74
CA SER A 32 17.09 46.14 3.79
C SER A 32 17.39 47.24 2.79
N ASN A 33 17.91 48.37 3.28
CA ASN A 33 18.40 49.48 2.45
C ASN A 33 19.66 49.08 1.64
N PRO A 34 19.90 49.69 0.46
CA PRO A 34 21.03 49.36 -0.39
C PRO A 34 22.32 50.08 0.05
N GLY A 35 23.44 49.35 0.01
CA GLY A 35 24.80 49.89 0.15
C GLY A 35 25.30 50.48 -1.17
N SER A 36 25.76 51.73 -1.10
CA SER A 36 26.48 52.47 -2.13
C SER A 36 27.91 51.93 -2.30
N GLY A 37 28.34 51.77 -3.55
CA GLY A 37 29.73 51.50 -3.92
C GLY A 37 30.58 52.77 -4.02
N GLU A 38 31.90 52.56 -3.98
CA GLU A 38 33.06 53.32 -4.48
C GLU A 38 34.25 52.74 -3.68
N GLY A 39 35.44 52.40 -4.19
CA GLY A 39 36.19 52.77 -5.39
C GLY A 39 37.64 53.00 -4.93
N GLY A 40 38.65 52.49 -5.63
CA GLY A 40 40.00 53.08 -5.60
C GLY A 40 41.20 52.21 -5.18
N CYS A 41 42.13 52.08 -6.12
CA CYS A 41 43.39 51.32 -6.16
C CYS A 41 44.50 51.72 -5.18
N GLY A 42 45.42 50.77 -4.91
CA GLY A 42 46.76 51.06 -4.43
C GLY A 42 47.64 49.83 -4.16
N CYS A 43 48.61 49.57 -5.03
CA CYS A 43 49.85 48.81 -4.77
C CYS A 43 51.02 49.77 -5.12
N PRO A 44 52.30 49.55 -4.73
CA PRO A 44 52.95 48.29 -4.33
C PRO A 44 54.00 48.40 -3.18
N ARG A 45 54.55 47.26 -2.72
CA ARG A 45 56.00 46.91 -2.68
C ARG A 45 56.28 45.67 -1.81
N ARG A 46 57.13 44.79 -2.34
CA ARG A 46 57.75 43.62 -1.68
C ARG A 46 58.93 44.08 -0.78
N PRO A 47 59.30 43.30 0.25
CA PRO A 47 60.46 42.42 0.07
C PRO A 47 60.31 41.02 0.70
N ARG A 48 61.23 40.13 0.30
CA ARG A 48 61.42 38.72 0.72
C ARG A 48 61.97 38.62 2.16
N ALA A 49 61.56 37.57 2.88
CA ALA A 49 62.39 36.59 3.62
C ALA A 49 61.41 35.56 4.21
N ALA A 50 61.40 34.28 3.81
CA ALA A 50 62.23 33.19 4.35
C ALA A 50 62.14 33.10 5.88
N GLY A 51 61.36 32.14 6.38
CA GLY A 51 61.23 31.84 7.81
C GLY A 51 60.27 30.68 8.08
N ASP A 52 60.85 29.52 8.33
CA ASP A 52 60.44 28.46 9.24
C ASP A 52 59.18 27.58 9.08
N MET A 53 59.48 26.29 9.29
CA MET A 53 58.61 25.14 9.42
C MET A 53 57.74 25.17 10.69
N ARG A 54 56.68 24.36 10.62
CA ARG A 54 55.74 23.89 11.67
C ARG A 54 54.54 24.79 11.96
N SER A 55 53.40 24.40 11.36
CA SER A 55 52.09 24.56 11.97
C SER A 55 51.37 23.21 11.99
N PRO A 56 51.01 22.64 13.15
CA PRO A 56 50.03 21.58 13.25
C PRO A 56 48.69 22.16 13.75
N SER A 57 48.08 23.08 13.00
CA SER A 57 46.73 23.55 13.32
C SER A 57 45.66 22.73 12.55
N ALA A 58 45.72 21.40 12.71
CA ALA A 58 44.65 20.48 12.29
C ALA A 58 43.56 20.17 13.36
N PRO A 59 43.59 20.62 14.63
CA PRO A 59 42.58 20.18 15.59
C PRO A 59 41.17 20.75 15.36
N PRO A 60 40.91 22.00 14.90
CA PRO A 60 39.55 22.50 14.84
C PRO A 60 38.75 21.92 13.66
N ILE A 61 39.42 21.65 12.52
CA ILE A 61 38.78 21.06 11.34
C ILE A 61 38.47 19.59 11.60
N LEU A 62 39.41 18.85 12.20
CA LEU A 62 39.18 17.47 12.59
C LEU A 62 38.07 17.36 13.65
N LEU A 63 38.04 18.28 14.63
CA LEU A 63 36.98 18.35 15.63
C LEU A 63 35.63 18.71 15.01
N LEU A 64 35.57 19.65 14.06
CA LEU A 64 34.38 19.96 13.30
C LEU A 64 33.90 18.76 12.49
N LEU A 65 34.80 18.05 11.80
CA LEU A 65 34.46 16.82 11.05
C LEU A 65 33.94 15.72 11.99
N ILE A 66 34.56 15.53 13.16
CA ILE A 66 34.08 14.59 14.19
C ILE A 66 32.71 15.03 14.73
N LEU A 67 32.45 16.33 14.90
CA LEU A 67 31.15 16.84 15.35
C LEU A 67 30.05 16.61 14.31
N HIS A 68 30.35 16.73 13.02
CA HIS A 68 29.42 16.38 11.94
C HIS A 68 29.18 14.86 11.82
N LEU A 69 30.18 14.02 12.17
CA LEU A 69 30.01 12.57 12.25
C LEU A 69 29.24 12.12 13.51
N ALA A 70 29.37 12.86 14.62
CA ALA A 70 28.71 12.58 15.90
C ALA A 70 27.30 13.18 16.00
N ALA A 71 26.92 14.09 15.11
CA ALA A 71 25.55 14.45 14.85
C ALA A 71 24.85 13.25 14.20
N GLY A 72 24.50 12.25 15.01
CA GLY A 72 23.68 11.13 14.59
C GLY A 72 22.44 11.71 13.89
N VAL A 73 22.27 11.37 12.62
CA VAL A 73 21.07 11.72 11.87
C VAL A 73 19.92 11.02 12.60
N SER A 74 19.20 11.78 13.43
CA SER A 74 17.96 11.29 14.03
C SER A 74 17.01 11.02 12.88
N ALA A 75 16.86 9.74 12.53
CA ALA A 75 15.99 9.34 11.45
C ALA A 75 14.56 9.77 11.81
N VAL A 76 13.95 10.58 10.94
CA VAL A 76 12.57 11.02 11.12
C VAL A 76 11.67 9.79 11.13
N PRO A 77 10.82 9.59 12.15
CA PRO A 77 9.89 8.47 12.18
C PRO A 77 9.05 8.42 10.91
N SER A 78 8.91 7.24 10.32
CA SER A 78 8.10 7.05 9.12
C SER A 78 7.37 5.71 9.15
N TYR A 79 6.24 5.66 8.47
CA TYR A 79 5.42 4.45 8.35
C TYR A 79 4.91 4.26 6.94
N VAL A 80 4.73 2.99 6.56
CA VAL A 80 4.03 2.54 5.37
C VAL A 80 3.17 1.35 5.75
N VAL A 81 1.89 1.43 5.41
CA VAL A 81 0.96 0.29 5.51
C VAL A 81 0.40 0.02 4.13
N THR A 82 0.46 -1.24 3.69
CA THR A 82 -0.09 -1.66 2.40
C THR A 82 -1.06 -2.82 2.55
N SER A 83 -2.26 -2.66 1.99
CA SER A 83 -3.35 -3.62 2.01
C SER A 83 -3.92 -3.84 0.60
N PRO A 84 -4.52 -4.99 0.27
CA PRO A 84 -5.33 -5.13 -0.92
C PRO A 84 -6.50 -4.14 -0.94
N ALA A 85 -6.81 -3.55 -2.11
CA ALA A 85 -8.01 -2.73 -2.28
C ALA A 85 -9.29 -3.57 -2.26
N VAL A 86 -9.20 -4.85 -2.63
CA VAL A 86 -10.30 -5.82 -2.58
C VAL A 86 -9.83 -7.04 -1.78
N ILE A 87 -10.60 -7.41 -0.77
CA ILE A 87 -10.36 -8.54 0.13
C ILE A 87 -11.44 -9.59 -0.15
N TYR A 88 -11.03 -10.77 -0.63
CA TYR A 88 -11.93 -11.81 -1.11
C TYR A 88 -12.27 -12.83 -0.03
N HIS A 89 -13.50 -12.81 0.46
CA HIS A 89 -14.03 -13.86 1.35
C HIS A 89 -14.35 -15.14 0.57
N PRO A 90 -14.03 -16.35 1.08
CA PRO A 90 -13.48 -16.69 2.42
C PRO A 90 -11.95 -16.88 2.46
N HIS A 91 -11.21 -16.30 1.52
CA HIS A 91 -9.77 -16.53 1.41
C HIS A 91 -8.97 -15.68 2.39
N THR A 92 -7.74 -16.09 2.66
CA THR A 92 -6.78 -15.28 3.42
C THR A 92 -6.32 -14.08 2.60
N ALA A 93 -6.26 -12.92 3.23
CA ALA A 93 -5.63 -11.72 2.72
C ALA A 93 -4.41 -11.37 3.58
N MET A 94 -3.48 -10.60 3.00
CA MET A 94 -2.23 -10.21 3.64
C MET A 94 -2.13 -8.69 3.74
N LEU A 95 -1.69 -8.19 4.88
CA LEU A 95 -1.39 -6.78 5.14
C LEU A 95 0.09 -6.64 5.47
N TRP A 96 0.76 -5.62 4.93
CA TRP A 96 2.13 -5.28 5.32
C TRP A 96 2.18 -4.00 6.13
N VAL A 97 2.98 -4.02 7.19
CA VAL A 97 3.21 -2.89 8.09
C VAL A 97 4.71 -2.68 8.22
N HIS A 98 5.16 -1.48 7.86
CA HIS A 98 6.54 -1.05 8.01
C HIS A 98 6.59 0.26 8.79
N LEU A 99 7.28 0.26 9.93
CA LEU A 99 7.63 1.44 10.70
C LEU A 99 9.15 1.53 10.82
N SER A 100 9.70 2.74 10.79
CA SER A 100 11.14 2.99 10.94
C SER A 100 11.40 4.33 11.60
N GLY A 101 12.59 4.48 12.21
CA GLY A 101 13.00 5.73 12.85
C GLY A 101 12.25 6.02 14.16
N LEU A 102 11.77 4.98 14.86
CA LEU A 102 11.13 5.14 16.16
C LEU A 102 12.18 5.42 17.24
N HIS A 103 11.96 6.46 18.05
CA HIS A 103 12.82 6.80 19.19
C HIS A 103 12.17 6.46 20.53
N GLU A 104 10.83 6.42 20.55
CA GLU A 104 10.03 6.04 21.72
C GLU A 104 9.10 4.88 21.34
N PRO A 105 8.64 4.09 22.32
CA PRO A 105 7.67 3.03 22.07
C PRO A 105 6.34 3.58 21.51
N VAL A 106 5.77 2.86 20.54
CA VAL A 106 4.46 3.19 19.95
C VAL A 106 3.50 2.02 20.03
N HIS A 107 2.21 2.30 20.13
CA HIS A 107 1.13 1.32 20.03
C HIS A 107 0.52 1.39 18.63
N VAL A 108 0.61 0.30 17.88
CA VAL A 108 0.10 0.19 16.51
C VAL A 108 -1.18 -0.63 16.52
N THR A 109 -2.24 -0.06 15.97
CA THR A 109 -3.54 -0.72 15.82
C THR A 109 -4.00 -0.60 14.37
N VAL A 110 -4.37 -1.72 13.76
CA VAL A 110 -4.98 -1.77 12.43
C VAL A 110 -6.32 -2.48 12.52
N GLN A 111 -7.38 -1.83 12.02
CA GLN A 111 -8.74 -2.34 12.10
C GLN A 111 -9.49 -2.17 10.78
N LEU A 112 -10.41 -3.08 10.48
CA LEU A 112 -11.49 -2.87 9.51
C LEU A 112 -12.72 -2.36 10.24
N GLN A 113 -13.21 -1.19 9.85
CA GLN A 113 -14.36 -0.52 10.45
C GLN A 113 -15.52 -0.47 9.46
N ARG A 114 -16.64 -1.06 9.84
CA ARG A 114 -17.88 -1.00 9.04
C ARG A 114 -18.58 0.34 9.22
N ALA A 115 -19.44 0.68 8.25
CA ALA A 115 -20.15 1.96 8.23
C ALA A 115 -21.06 2.18 9.46
N ASP A 116 -21.65 1.11 9.98
CA ASP A 116 -22.51 1.12 11.16
C ASP A 116 -21.75 1.22 12.49
N LYS A 117 -20.39 1.13 12.45
CA LYS A 117 -19.48 1.14 13.60
C LYS A 117 -19.80 0.10 14.68
N SER A 118 -20.66 -0.87 14.40
CA SER A 118 -21.13 -1.85 15.37
C SER A 118 -20.08 -2.93 15.63
N HIS A 119 -19.29 -3.27 14.59
CA HIS A 119 -18.32 -4.35 14.61
C HIS A 119 -17.02 -3.93 13.93
N ASN A 120 -16.08 -3.41 14.72
CA ASN A 120 -14.69 -3.24 14.30
C ASN A 120 -13.96 -4.58 14.36
N ILE A 121 -13.21 -4.90 13.32
CA ILE A 121 -12.40 -6.12 13.23
C ILE A 121 -10.95 -5.72 13.38
N THR A 122 -10.33 -6.05 14.51
CA THR A 122 -8.91 -5.80 14.73
C THR A 122 -8.07 -6.80 13.95
N LEU A 123 -7.21 -6.30 13.06
CA LEU A 123 -6.24 -7.08 12.29
C LEU A 123 -4.87 -7.13 12.98
N LEU A 124 -4.48 -6.03 13.63
CA LEU A 124 -3.25 -5.91 14.40
C LEU A 124 -3.51 -5.03 15.61
N GLU A 125 -2.97 -5.44 16.75
CA GLU A 125 -2.78 -4.58 17.92
C GLU A 125 -1.46 -4.97 18.58
N ARG A 126 -0.48 -4.05 18.60
CA ARG A 126 0.87 -4.35 19.08
C ARG A 126 1.58 -3.11 19.59
N LYS A 127 2.21 -3.25 20.76
CA LYS A 127 3.23 -2.31 21.24
C LYS A 127 4.57 -2.62 20.58
N VAL A 128 5.20 -1.61 20.00
CA VAL A 128 6.52 -1.67 19.34
C VAL A 128 7.49 -0.88 20.20
N GLN A 129 8.58 -1.51 20.62
CA GLN A 129 9.64 -0.84 21.39
C GLN A 129 10.91 -0.65 20.56
N GLU A 130 11.04 -1.44 19.50
CA GLU A 130 12.17 -1.43 18.59
C GLU A 130 12.13 -0.20 17.66
N PRO A 131 13.29 0.29 17.18
CA PRO A 131 13.37 1.45 16.29
C PRO A 131 12.74 1.20 14.91
N HIS A 132 12.41 -0.05 14.59
CA HIS A 132 11.77 -0.47 13.34
C HIS A 132 10.80 -1.63 13.61
N LEU A 133 9.75 -1.70 12.79
CA LEU A 133 8.85 -2.85 12.69
C LEU A 133 8.67 -3.20 11.23
N TYR A 134 8.85 -4.48 10.89
CA TYR A 134 8.44 -5.04 9.61
C TYR A 134 7.56 -6.25 9.90
N LEU A 135 6.33 -6.23 9.42
CA LEU A 135 5.36 -7.28 9.69
C LEU A 135 4.47 -7.57 8.48
N ASP A 136 4.36 -8.85 8.18
CA ASP A 136 3.44 -9.42 7.20
C ASP A 136 2.35 -10.14 8.00
N ILE A 137 1.09 -9.74 7.77
CA ILE A 137 -0.05 -10.18 8.58
C ILE A 137 -1.06 -10.85 7.67
N ASP A 138 -1.16 -12.16 7.81
CA ASP A 138 -2.21 -12.94 7.18
C ASP A 138 -3.46 -12.94 8.07
N PHE A 139 -4.60 -12.63 7.48
CA PHE A 139 -5.89 -12.65 8.16
C PHE A 139 -6.97 -13.25 7.26
N PRO A 140 -7.94 -13.99 7.83
CA PRO A 140 -9.08 -14.48 7.07
C PRO A 140 -9.96 -13.31 6.64
N ALA A 141 -10.29 -13.22 5.36
CA ALA A 141 -11.18 -12.19 4.84
C ALA A 141 -12.56 -12.25 5.53
N PRO A 142 -12.99 -11.18 6.23
CA PRO A 142 -14.32 -11.14 6.81
C PRO A 142 -15.40 -11.23 5.74
N ALA A 143 -16.51 -11.90 6.08
CA ALA A 143 -17.67 -11.91 5.20
C ALA A 143 -18.25 -10.49 5.08
N PRO A 144 -18.59 -10.04 3.85
CA PRO A 144 -19.34 -8.80 3.69
C PRO A 144 -20.73 -8.94 4.31
N THR A 145 -21.25 -7.84 4.87
CA THR A 145 -22.60 -7.79 5.45
C THR A 145 -23.70 -8.02 4.40
N THR A 146 -23.42 -7.66 3.14
CA THR A 146 -24.27 -8.01 1.99
C THR A 146 -23.73 -9.27 1.31
N ASP A 147 -24.59 -10.10 0.73
CA ASP A 147 -24.24 -11.37 0.05
C ASP A 147 -23.20 -11.27 -1.10
N LYS A 148 -22.79 -10.06 -1.50
CA LYS A 148 -21.89 -9.81 -2.62
C LYS A 148 -20.66 -9.03 -2.22
N GLU A 149 -20.84 -7.78 -1.78
CA GLU A 149 -19.73 -6.88 -1.50
C GLU A 149 -20.11 -5.79 -0.49
N GLU A 150 -19.12 -5.25 0.19
CA GLU A 150 -19.24 -4.23 1.22
C GLU A 150 -17.99 -3.35 1.24
N ILE A 151 -18.16 -2.02 1.26
CA ILE A 151 -17.03 -1.09 1.44
C ILE A 151 -16.85 -0.81 2.93
N VAL A 152 -15.64 -1.00 3.43
CA VAL A 152 -15.26 -0.75 4.84
C VAL A 152 -14.02 0.15 4.91
N ASP A 153 -13.81 0.80 6.05
CA ASP A 153 -12.62 1.61 6.29
C ASP A 153 -11.52 0.75 6.93
N LEU A 154 -10.36 0.64 6.27
CA LEU A 154 -9.12 0.22 6.90
C LEU A 154 -8.58 1.41 7.70
N HIS A 155 -8.68 1.34 9.02
CA HIS A 155 -8.19 2.33 9.97
C HIS A 155 -6.85 1.89 10.53
N VAL A 156 -5.83 2.73 10.36
CA VAL A 156 -4.50 2.58 10.96
C VAL A 156 -4.34 3.68 12.01
N SER A 157 -4.03 3.26 13.24
CA SER A 157 -3.71 4.12 14.36
C SER A 157 -2.31 3.77 14.87
N ILE A 158 -1.43 4.76 15.02
CA ILE A 158 -0.12 4.59 15.64
C ILE A 158 -0.02 5.68 16.71
N GLN A 159 0.08 5.28 17.97
CA GLN A 159 0.03 6.18 19.11
C GLN A 159 1.30 6.06 19.95
N GLY A 160 2.00 7.16 20.15
CA GLY A 160 3.13 7.27 21.07
C GLY A 160 3.73 8.67 21.02
N ASP A 161 4.64 8.96 21.94
CA ASP A 161 5.19 10.30 22.10
C ASP A 161 5.98 10.76 20.86
N SER A 162 6.66 9.83 20.18
CA SER A 162 7.39 10.12 18.95
C SER A 162 6.52 10.15 17.69
N MET A 163 5.30 9.60 17.72
CA MET A 163 4.43 9.53 16.54
C MET A 163 2.96 9.30 16.92
N ASP A 164 2.08 10.21 16.48
CA ASP A 164 0.63 10.07 16.58
C ASP A 164 -0.01 10.18 15.18
N VAL A 165 -0.55 9.07 14.70
CA VAL A 165 -1.10 8.93 13.34
C VAL A 165 -2.45 8.23 13.43
N SER A 166 -3.45 8.81 12.77
CA SER A 166 -4.75 8.16 12.56
C SER A 166 -5.19 8.40 11.11
N LYS A 167 -5.21 7.33 10.32
CA LYS A 167 -5.53 7.40 8.88
C LYS A 167 -6.51 6.30 8.51
N LYS A 168 -7.44 6.61 7.60
CA LYS A 168 -8.42 5.66 7.08
C LYS A 168 -8.34 5.56 5.57
N LYS A 169 -8.58 4.36 5.04
CA LYS A 169 -8.70 4.14 3.59
C LYS A 169 -9.77 3.10 3.29
N LYS A 170 -10.55 3.32 2.24
CA LYS A 170 -11.70 2.46 1.89
C LYS A 170 -11.25 1.20 1.17
N VAL A 171 -11.48 0.03 1.75
CA VAL A 171 -11.27 -1.28 1.09
C VAL A 171 -12.61 -1.95 0.80
N MET A 172 -12.64 -2.81 -0.21
CA MET A 172 -13.83 -3.60 -0.56
C MET A 172 -13.71 -5.01 0.00
N LEU A 173 -14.64 -5.43 0.85
CA LEU A 173 -14.87 -6.84 1.16
C LEU A 173 -15.76 -7.42 0.07
N ARG A 174 -15.36 -8.56 -0.53
CA ARG A 174 -16.13 -9.19 -1.59
C ARG A 174 -16.26 -10.68 -1.38
N ALA A 175 -17.49 -11.19 -1.39
CA ALA A 175 -17.76 -12.61 -1.38
C ALA A 175 -17.44 -13.19 -2.76
N LEU A 176 -16.42 -14.04 -2.83
CA LEU A 176 -16.06 -14.70 -4.07
C LEU A 176 -16.81 -16.02 -4.21
N LYS A 177 -17.42 -16.21 -5.38
CA LYS A 177 -17.98 -17.50 -5.79
C LYS A 177 -17.03 -18.12 -6.80
N PRO A 178 -16.85 -19.45 -6.77
CA PRO A 178 -16.08 -20.13 -7.80
C PRO A 178 -16.58 -19.77 -9.20
N GLY A 179 -15.66 -19.50 -10.12
CA GLY A 179 -15.96 -19.36 -11.53
C GLY A 179 -16.42 -20.70 -12.10
N ILE A 180 -17.38 -20.68 -13.02
CA ILE A 180 -17.89 -21.90 -13.64
C ILE A 180 -17.67 -21.81 -15.14
N PHE A 181 -16.99 -22.82 -15.68
CA PHE A 181 -16.68 -22.95 -17.10
C PHE A 181 -17.40 -24.17 -17.64
N ILE A 182 -18.12 -23.97 -18.75
CA ILE A 182 -18.80 -25.05 -19.46
C ILE A 182 -18.10 -25.21 -20.80
N GLN A 183 -17.70 -26.44 -21.09
CA GLN A 183 -17.10 -26.80 -22.36
C GLN A 183 -17.85 -27.97 -22.97
N THR A 184 -18.35 -27.77 -24.18
CA THR A 184 -18.92 -28.82 -25.01
C THR A 184 -17.82 -29.49 -25.85
N ASP A 185 -18.06 -30.72 -26.30
CA ASP A 185 -17.15 -31.41 -27.22
C ASP A 185 -17.14 -30.77 -28.62
N LYS A 186 -18.23 -30.07 -29.00
CA LYS A 186 -18.40 -29.38 -30.29
C LYS A 186 -19.18 -28.08 -30.12
N ALA A 187 -18.93 -27.13 -31.02
CA ALA A 187 -19.68 -25.86 -31.06
C ALA A 187 -21.06 -25.98 -31.73
N VAL A 188 -21.23 -26.95 -32.65
CA VAL A 188 -22.46 -27.14 -33.44
C VAL A 188 -22.83 -28.61 -33.50
N TYR A 189 -24.12 -28.92 -33.31
CA TYR A 189 -24.68 -30.27 -33.37
C TYR A 189 -25.72 -30.38 -34.48
N LYS A 190 -25.79 -31.55 -35.12
CA LYS A 190 -26.89 -31.93 -36.01
C LYS A 190 -28.06 -32.51 -35.21
N PRO A 191 -29.30 -32.46 -35.73
CA PRO A 191 -30.43 -33.14 -35.10
C PRO A 191 -30.14 -34.62 -34.82
N GLY A 192 -30.51 -35.09 -33.64
CA GLY A 192 -30.26 -36.47 -33.18
C GLY A 192 -28.84 -36.74 -32.65
N GLN A 193 -27.91 -35.78 -32.71
CA GLN A 193 -26.60 -35.96 -32.09
C GLN A 193 -26.66 -35.78 -30.57
N GLN A 194 -25.90 -36.63 -29.86
CA GLN A 194 -25.71 -36.50 -28.42
C GLN A 194 -24.72 -35.37 -28.10
N VAL A 195 -25.10 -34.49 -27.18
CA VAL A 195 -24.25 -33.40 -26.66
C VAL A 195 -23.42 -33.93 -25.50
N LYS A 196 -22.09 -33.84 -25.61
CA LYS A 196 -21.17 -34.12 -24.50
C LYS A 196 -20.60 -32.81 -23.98
N PHE A 197 -20.64 -32.62 -22.67
CA PHE A 197 -20.10 -31.42 -22.05
C PHE A 197 -19.41 -31.77 -20.72
N ARG A 198 -18.53 -30.88 -20.30
CA ARG A 198 -17.92 -30.89 -18.97
C ARG A 198 -18.13 -29.53 -18.32
N ILE A 199 -18.32 -29.55 -17.01
CA ILE A 199 -18.42 -28.35 -16.18
C ILE A 199 -17.23 -28.36 -15.22
N VAL A 200 -16.51 -27.25 -15.18
CA VAL A 200 -15.36 -27.07 -14.30
C VAL A 200 -15.65 -25.88 -13.39
N SER A 201 -15.59 -26.10 -12.08
CA SER A 201 -15.67 -25.04 -11.07
C SER A 201 -14.27 -24.74 -10.57
N LEU A 202 -13.84 -23.48 -10.67
CA LEU A 202 -12.51 -23.02 -10.27
C LEU A 202 -12.62 -21.92 -9.22
N ASP A 203 -11.78 -21.97 -8.20
CA ASP A 203 -11.68 -20.91 -7.20
C ASP A 203 -10.78 -19.74 -7.66
N LYS A 204 -10.44 -18.83 -6.74
CA LYS A 204 -9.61 -17.64 -7.04
C LYS A 204 -8.22 -17.98 -7.56
N ASP A 205 -7.67 -19.12 -7.14
CA ASP A 205 -6.31 -19.56 -7.45
C ASP A 205 -6.32 -20.54 -8.62
N PHE A 206 -7.46 -20.62 -9.35
CA PHE A 206 -7.72 -21.58 -10.43
C PHE A 206 -7.60 -23.03 -9.98
N ALA A 207 -7.76 -23.30 -8.68
CA ALA A 207 -7.82 -24.65 -8.16
C ALA A 207 -9.24 -25.22 -8.33
N PRO A 208 -9.38 -26.54 -8.55
CA PRO A 208 -10.69 -27.18 -8.64
C PRO A 208 -11.51 -26.97 -7.36
N SER A 209 -12.68 -26.37 -7.50
CA SER A 209 -13.63 -26.20 -6.41
C SER A 209 -14.57 -27.40 -6.31
N ASN A 210 -14.65 -27.99 -5.12
CA ASN A 210 -15.57 -29.10 -4.81
C ASN A 210 -17.00 -28.62 -4.49
N LYS A 211 -17.31 -27.34 -4.70
CA LYS A 211 -18.64 -26.79 -4.45
C LYS A 211 -19.65 -27.40 -5.42
N LYS A 212 -20.69 -28.05 -4.87
CA LYS A 212 -21.76 -28.63 -5.66
C LYS A 212 -22.55 -27.54 -6.39
N LEU A 213 -22.81 -27.77 -7.67
CA LEU A 213 -23.71 -26.94 -8.45
C LEU A 213 -25.15 -27.34 -8.14
N PRO A 214 -26.01 -26.41 -7.69
CA PRO A 214 -27.37 -26.76 -7.28
C PRO A 214 -28.26 -27.14 -8.46
N LEU A 215 -28.02 -26.57 -9.64
CA LEU A 215 -28.80 -26.80 -10.84
C LEU A 215 -27.92 -26.68 -12.10
N VAL A 216 -28.20 -27.53 -13.08
CA VAL A 216 -27.67 -27.44 -14.44
C VAL A 216 -28.84 -27.76 -15.36
N PHE A 217 -29.11 -26.91 -16.34
CA PHE A 217 -30.20 -27.13 -17.29
C PHE A 217 -29.79 -26.77 -18.71
N LEU A 218 -30.48 -27.36 -19.68
CA LEU A 218 -30.32 -27.05 -21.10
C LEU A 218 -31.44 -26.10 -21.51
N LYS A 219 -31.08 -24.91 -21.99
CA LYS A 219 -32.02 -23.97 -22.58
C LYS A 219 -32.01 -24.13 -24.09
N VAL A 220 -33.19 -24.36 -24.66
CA VAL A 220 -33.39 -24.37 -26.12
C VAL A 220 -34.07 -23.06 -26.50
N SER A 221 -33.49 -22.36 -27.47
CA SER A 221 -34.01 -21.12 -28.04
C SER A 221 -34.09 -21.24 -29.55
N LEU A 222 -35.12 -20.63 -30.14
CA LEU A 222 -35.22 -20.51 -31.60
C LEU A 222 -34.34 -19.34 -32.04
N GLY A 223 -33.35 -19.62 -32.86
CA GLY A 223 -32.49 -18.64 -33.52
C GLY A 223 -33.12 -18.09 -34.79
N ASP A 224 -32.51 -17.01 -35.26
CA ASP A 224 -32.95 -16.35 -36.48
C ASP A 224 -32.81 -17.30 -37.69
N GLY A 225 -33.84 -17.33 -38.55
CA GLY A 225 -33.94 -18.30 -39.65
C GLY A 225 -34.32 -19.74 -39.24
N GLY A 226 -34.96 -19.94 -38.08
CA GLY A 226 -35.54 -21.23 -37.68
C GLY A 226 -34.56 -22.28 -37.16
N ARG A 227 -33.31 -21.88 -36.85
CA ARG A 227 -32.29 -22.77 -36.27
C ARG A 227 -32.53 -22.94 -34.77
N LEU A 228 -32.40 -24.15 -34.22
CA LEU A 228 -32.40 -24.35 -32.77
C LEU A 228 -31.02 -24.07 -32.19
N LEU A 229 -30.94 -23.19 -31.19
CA LEU A 229 -29.75 -22.97 -30.37
C LEU A 229 -29.97 -23.62 -29.01
N GLY A 230 -29.07 -24.54 -28.64
CA GLY A 230 -29.01 -25.13 -27.31
C GLY A 230 -27.86 -24.52 -26.51
N THR A 231 -28.15 -23.99 -25.33
CA THR A 231 -27.15 -23.44 -24.40
C THR A 231 -27.24 -24.20 -23.08
N VAL A 232 -26.09 -24.65 -22.58
CA VAL A 232 -25.99 -25.20 -21.22
C VAL A 232 -25.95 -24.02 -20.24
N CYS A 233 -26.86 -24.01 -19.27
CA CYS A 233 -27.03 -22.93 -18.32
C CYS A 233 -26.93 -23.43 -16.86
N LEU A 234 -26.64 -22.49 -15.96
CA LEU A 234 -26.51 -22.66 -14.52
C LEU A 234 -27.52 -21.76 -13.82
#